data_AF-A0AAW4Y3H1-F1
#
_entry.id   AF-A0AAW4Y3H1-F1
#
_cell.length_a   1.000
_cell.length_b   1.000
_cell.length_c   1.000
_cell.angle_alpha   90.00
_cell.angle_beta   90.00
_cell.angle_gamma   90.00
#
_symmetry.space_group_name_H-M   'P 1'
#
loop_
_entity.id
_entity.type
_entity.pdbx_description
1 polymer ?
#
loop_
_entity_poly.entity_id
_entity_poly.type
_entity_poly.pdbx_seq_one_letter_code
_entity_poly.pdbx_strand_id
1 'polypeptide(L)'
;MTFSSKAFALAASYETQRIAFNTALSQVYTNSQWAQEKALEAQNAAAAAGQSAAAAQASRQAADTAVQDVRAAMDAIQAGPVASVMGRTGVVTGLVERSGPIYTKAVSMADAPLGQWASFNDGTGAGADWPTTLAISCWNVFTFGTAVRKTQRATQVLDGAQQGWIFERQLHDTTWGPWHRIFTNRTLIESGRHLGAAAPSYTVDPSIATANWVEVFNAVTINVTNPRGFGDQLSILISMVNASPITFSSNVKLPVGGVPALSANTITTMALIARVDGVWNLHIGGANPW
;
A
#
# COMPACT_ATOMS: atom_id res chain seq x y z
N MET A 1 -135.86 -2.27 -24.31
CA MET A 1 -134.90 -3.21 -23.67
C MET A 1 -133.99 -2.41 -22.76
N THR A 2 -134.32 -2.36 -21.47
CA THR A 2 -133.52 -1.69 -20.44
C THR A 2 -132.46 -2.67 -19.95
N PHE A 3 -131.23 -2.53 -20.42
CA PHE A 3 -130.10 -3.29 -19.88
C PHE A 3 -129.83 -2.82 -18.44
N SER A 4 -129.72 -3.79 -17.51
CA SER A 4 -129.50 -3.54 -16.09
C SER A 4 -128.19 -2.79 -15.85
N SER A 5 -128.27 -1.59 -15.27
CA SER A 5 -127.12 -0.74 -14.92
C SER A 5 -126.09 -1.44 -14.02
N LYS A 6 -126.51 -2.48 -13.28
CA LYS A 6 -125.62 -3.30 -12.44
C LYS A 6 -124.64 -4.15 -13.25
N ALA A 7 -125.01 -4.59 -14.46
CA ALA A 7 -124.12 -5.40 -15.31
C ALA A 7 -122.99 -4.57 -15.91
N PHE A 8 -123.26 -3.31 -16.28
CA PHE A 8 -122.24 -2.37 -16.75
C PHE A 8 -121.28 -1.93 -15.64
N ALA A 9 -121.80 -1.71 -14.42
CA ALA A 9 -120.95 -1.40 -13.26
C ALA A 9 -119.99 -2.55 -12.91
N LEU A 10 -120.45 -3.81 -13.02
CA LEU A 10 -119.62 -4.98 -12.78
C LEU A 10 -118.51 -5.14 -13.84
N ALA A 11 -118.86 -4.97 -15.11
CA ALA A 11 -117.88 -5.02 -16.22
C ALA A 11 -116.83 -3.90 -16.11
N ALA A 12 -117.22 -2.68 -15.74
CA ALA A 12 -116.29 -1.57 -15.52
C ALA A 12 -115.33 -1.83 -14.34
N SER A 13 -115.80 -2.49 -13.28
CA SER A 13 -114.97 -2.86 -12.13
C SER A 13 -113.93 -3.95 -12.45
N TYR A 14 -114.28 -4.89 -13.33
CA TYR A 14 -113.40 -5.99 -13.74
C TYR A 14 -112.23 -5.50 -14.60
N GLU A 15 -112.48 -4.56 -15.51
CA GLU A 15 -111.42 -4.00 -16.36
C GLU A 15 -110.36 -3.25 -15.53
N THR A 16 -110.81 -2.48 -14.53
CA THR A 16 -109.91 -1.78 -13.60
C THR A 16 -109.05 -2.76 -12.79
N GLN A 17 -109.65 -3.85 -12.30
CA GLN A 17 -108.92 -4.91 -11.59
C GLN A 17 -107.92 -5.65 -12.48
N ARG A 18 -108.29 -5.92 -13.74
CA ARG A 18 -107.41 -6.55 -14.73
C ARG A 18 -106.18 -5.69 -15.03
N ILE A 19 -106.38 -4.39 -15.25
CA ILE A 19 -105.29 -3.44 -15.47
C ILE A 19 -104.38 -3.39 -14.25
N ALA A 20 -104.95 -3.30 -13.04
CA ALA A 20 -104.17 -3.27 -11.80
C ALA A 20 -103.35 -4.56 -11.61
N PHE A 21 -103.95 -5.73 -11.86
CA PHE A 21 -103.25 -7.02 -11.81
C PHE A 21 -102.11 -7.12 -12.82
N ASN A 22 -102.35 -6.78 -14.09
CA ASN A 22 -101.33 -6.81 -15.13
C ASN A 22 -100.18 -5.83 -14.83
N THR A 23 -100.50 -4.66 -14.27
CA THR A 23 -99.50 -3.67 -13.84
C THR A 23 -98.63 -4.23 -12.72
N ALA A 24 -99.24 -4.82 -11.69
CA ALA A 24 -98.51 -5.46 -10.59
C ALA A 24 -97.64 -6.62 -11.08
N LEU A 25 -98.15 -7.46 -11.99
CA LEU A 25 -97.39 -8.57 -12.58
C LEU A 25 -96.18 -8.06 -13.38
N SER A 26 -96.35 -7.02 -14.20
CA SER A 26 -95.26 -6.37 -14.93
C SER A 26 -94.20 -5.79 -13.99
N GLN A 27 -94.62 -5.19 -12.88
CA GLN A 27 -93.71 -4.66 -11.87
C GLN A 27 -92.91 -5.77 -11.17
N VAL A 28 -93.57 -6.88 -10.80
CA VAL A 28 -92.88 -8.06 -10.24
C VAL A 28 -91.87 -8.63 -11.22
N TYR A 29 -92.22 -8.75 -12.50
CA TYR A 29 -91.30 -9.22 -13.53
C TYR A 29 -90.08 -8.31 -13.67
N THR A 30 -90.30 -6.99 -13.73
CA THR A 30 -89.22 -5.99 -13.82
C THR A 30 -88.29 -6.05 -12.61
N ASN A 31 -88.87 -6.13 -11.39
CA ASN A 31 -88.10 -6.25 -10.16
C ASN A 31 -87.30 -7.56 -10.11
N SER A 32 -87.86 -8.66 -10.61
CA SER A 32 -87.17 -9.94 -10.72
C SER A 32 -85.98 -9.88 -11.69
N GLN A 33 -86.14 -9.23 -12.85
CA GLN A 33 -85.05 -9.06 -13.81
C GLN A 33 -83.93 -8.19 -13.22
N TRP A 34 -84.28 -7.07 -12.59
CA TRP A 34 -83.30 -6.21 -11.91
C TRP A 34 -82.55 -6.95 -10.80
N ALA A 35 -83.26 -7.76 -9.99
CA ALA A 35 -82.62 -8.56 -8.94
C ALA A 35 -81.65 -9.60 -9.52
N GLN A 36 -82.00 -10.23 -10.64
CA GLN A 36 -81.12 -11.17 -11.34
C GLN A 36 -79.88 -10.46 -11.92
N GLU A 37 -80.05 -9.28 -12.51
CA GLU A 37 -78.94 -8.46 -13.01
C GLU A 37 -77.98 -8.06 -11.88
N LYS A 38 -78.51 -7.60 -10.74
CA LYS A 38 -77.69 -7.27 -9.56
C LYS A 38 -77.00 -8.48 -8.94
N ALA A 39 -77.63 -9.64 -8.93
CA ALA A 39 -76.99 -10.88 -8.51
C ALA A 39 -75.82 -11.26 -9.44
N LEU A 40 -75.99 -11.10 -10.75
CA LEU A 40 -74.93 -11.35 -11.73
C LEU A 40 -73.78 -10.35 -11.60
N GLU A 41 -74.07 -9.05 -11.45
CA GLU A 41 -73.06 -8.01 -11.17
C GLU A 41 -72.25 -8.36 -9.91
N ALA A 42 -72.93 -8.76 -8.82
CA ALA A 42 -72.27 -9.15 -7.58
C ALA A 42 -71.39 -10.41 -7.75
N GLN A 43 -71.86 -11.41 -8.51
CA GLN A 43 -71.10 -12.61 -8.82
C GLN A 43 -69.84 -12.27 -9.65
N ASN A 44 -69.97 -11.42 -10.66
CA ASN A 44 -68.85 -10.97 -11.50
C ASN A 44 -67.83 -10.16 -10.68
N ALA A 45 -68.30 -9.27 -9.79
CA ALA A 45 -67.44 -8.52 -8.88
C ALA A 45 -66.68 -9.44 -7.90
N ALA A 46 -67.35 -10.45 -7.35
CA ALA A 46 -66.71 -11.45 -6.50
C ALA A 46 -65.64 -12.26 -7.24
N ALA A 47 -65.91 -12.66 -8.49
CA ALA A 47 -64.94 -13.36 -9.34
C ALA A 47 -63.71 -12.48 -9.64
N ALA A 48 -63.92 -11.21 -10.00
CA ALA A 48 -62.83 -10.26 -10.25
C ALA A 48 -61.99 -9.98 -8.99
N ALA A 49 -62.62 -9.88 -7.82
CA ALA A 49 -61.93 -9.76 -6.54
C ALA A 49 -61.08 -11.02 -6.25
N GLY A 50 -61.62 -12.21 -6.51
CA GLY A 50 -60.89 -13.47 -6.38
C GLY A 50 -59.65 -13.55 -7.28
N GLN A 51 -59.78 -13.14 -8.54
CA GLN A 51 -58.66 -13.06 -9.48
C GLN A 51 -57.60 -12.04 -9.03
N SER A 52 -58.04 -10.87 -8.55
CA SER A 52 -57.14 -9.84 -8.04
C SER A 52 -56.36 -10.30 -6.81
N ALA A 53 -57.01 -11.02 -5.89
CA ALA A 53 -56.36 -11.60 -4.71
C ALA A 53 -55.34 -12.67 -5.10
N ALA A 54 -55.66 -13.54 -6.06
CA ALA A 54 -54.73 -14.54 -6.56
C ALA A 54 -53.49 -13.90 -7.23
N ALA A 55 -53.69 -12.86 -8.04
CA ALA A 55 -52.59 -12.12 -8.68
C ALA A 55 -51.70 -11.40 -7.64
N ALA A 56 -52.28 -10.84 -6.59
CA ALA A 56 -51.54 -10.25 -5.48
C ALA A 56 -50.70 -11.29 -4.72
N GLN A 57 -51.26 -12.48 -4.48
CA GLN A 57 -50.52 -13.57 -3.84
C GLN A 57 -49.36 -14.06 -4.70
N ALA A 58 -49.57 -14.24 -6.01
CA ALA A 58 -48.50 -14.63 -6.94
C ALA A 58 -47.37 -13.58 -6.98
N SER A 59 -47.72 -12.29 -7.00
CA SER A 59 -46.75 -11.19 -6.94
C SER A 59 -45.91 -11.22 -5.65
N ARG A 60 -46.54 -11.51 -4.49
CA ARG A 60 -45.81 -11.66 -3.22
C ARG A 60 -44.83 -12.83 -3.26
N GLN A 61 -45.26 -13.99 -3.75
CA GLN A 61 -44.40 -15.18 -3.87
C GLN A 61 -43.19 -14.93 -4.79
N ALA A 62 -43.38 -14.19 -5.89
CA ALA A 62 -42.28 -13.80 -6.78
C ALA A 62 -41.28 -12.85 -6.09
N ALA A 63 -41.77 -11.88 -5.31
CA ALA A 63 -40.93 -10.96 -4.54
C ALA A 63 -40.13 -11.70 -3.45
N ASP A 64 -40.75 -12.61 -2.72
CA ASP A 64 -40.07 -13.41 -1.69
C ASP A 64 -38.96 -14.28 -2.30
N THR A 65 -39.22 -14.86 -3.48
CA THR A 65 -38.20 -15.64 -4.23
C THR A 65 -37.02 -14.75 -4.63
N ALA A 66 -37.28 -13.56 -5.18
CA ALA A 66 -36.23 -12.62 -5.57
C ALA A 66 -35.38 -12.15 -4.37
N VAL A 67 -35.98 -11.93 -3.21
CA VAL A 67 -35.25 -11.58 -1.97
C VAL A 67 -34.36 -12.73 -1.52
N GLN A 68 -34.83 -13.97 -1.62
CA GLN A 68 -34.02 -15.15 -1.30
C GLN A 68 -32.83 -15.29 -2.27
N ASP A 69 -33.03 -15.08 -3.56
CA ASP A 69 -31.96 -15.11 -4.57
C ASP A 69 -30.89 -14.04 -4.30
N VAL A 70 -31.31 -12.81 -3.96
CA VAL A 70 -30.38 -11.73 -3.60
C VAL A 70 -29.60 -12.08 -2.33
N ARG A 71 -30.25 -12.62 -1.30
CA ARG A 71 -29.56 -13.04 -0.07
C ARG A 71 -28.55 -14.16 -0.36
N ALA A 72 -28.93 -15.16 -1.15
CA ALA A 72 -28.02 -16.24 -1.56
C ALA A 72 -26.83 -15.70 -2.38
N ALA A 73 -27.05 -14.73 -3.26
CA ALA A 73 -25.98 -14.07 -4.01
C ALA A 73 -25.05 -13.25 -3.09
N MET A 74 -25.58 -12.52 -2.11
CA MET A 74 -24.78 -11.79 -1.13
C MET A 74 -23.96 -12.73 -0.25
N ASP A 75 -24.56 -13.82 0.24
CA ASP A 75 -23.85 -14.85 1.00
C ASP A 75 -22.74 -15.48 0.16
N ALA A 76 -22.99 -15.72 -1.13
CA ALA A 76 -22.00 -16.23 -2.08
C ALA A 76 -20.88 -15.22 -2.39
N ILE A 77 -21.15 -13.91 -2.38
CA ILE A 77 -20.12 -12.87 -2.53
C ILE A 77 -19.29 -12.76 -1.25
N GLN A 78 -19.94 -12.81 -0.08
CA GLN A 78 -19.29 -12.66 1.22
C GLN A 78 -18.45 -13.90 1.59
N ALA A 79 -18.92 -15.10 1.24
CA ALA A 79 -18.16 -16.34 1.31
C ALA A 79 -17.26 -16.55 0.08
N GLY A 80 -17.50 -15.78 -0.97
CA GLY A 80 -16.87 -15.92 -2.27
C GLY A 80 -15.43 -15.47 -2.24
N PRO A 81 -14.52 -16.20 -2.91
CA PRO A 81 -13.15 -15.76 -3.05
C PRO A 81 -13.05 -14.47 -3.86
N VAL A 82 -12.14 -13.58 -3.47
CA VAL A 82 -11.70 -12.48 -4.34
C VAL A 82 -11.06 -13.10 -5.58
N ALA A 83 -11.68 -12.92 -6.74
CA ALA A 83 -11.31 -13.60 -7.99
C ALA A 83 -9.90 -13.26 -8.50
N SER A 84 -9.35 -12.11 -8.10
CA SER A 84 -7.96 -11.76 -8.38
C SER A 84 -7.45 -10.61 -7.52
N VAL A 85 -6.24 -10.78 -6.98
CA VAL A 85 -5.39 -9.67 -6.52
C VAL A 85 -4.16 -9.66 -7.41
N MET A 86 -3.89 -8.54 -8.10
CA MET A 86 -2.71 -8.35 -8.97
C MET A 86 -2.57 -9.37 -10.12
N GLY A 87 -3.68 -9.80 -10.73
CA GLY A 87 -3.65 -10.67 -11.92
C GLY A 87 -3.53 -12.17 -11.63
N ARG A 88 -3.61 -12.59 -10.36
CA ARG A 88 -3.70 -14.00 -9.97
C ARG A 88 -5.16 -14.45 -9.96
N THR A 89 -5.58 -15.23 -10.96
CA THR A 89 -6.86 -15.95 -10.95
C THR A 89 -6.83 -17.07 -9.90
N GLY A 90 -7.72 -17.02 -8.90
CA GLY A 90 -7.85 -18.08 -7.90
C GLY A 90 -8.61 -17.66 -6.65
N VAL A 91 -8.88 -18.64 -5.78
CA VAL A 91 -9.59 -18.45 -4.51
C VAL A 91 -8.69 -17.68 -3.52
N VAL A 92 -8.84 -16.36 -3.40
CA VAL A 92 -8.19 -15.59 -2.33
C VAL A 92 -9.12 -15.54 -1.12
N THR A 93 -9.03 -16.58 -0.28
CA THR A 93 -9.59 -16.58 1.07
C THR A 93 -8.52 -16.14 2.07
N GLY A 94 -8.89 -15.29 3.03
CA GLY A 94 -7.98 -14.89 4.12
C GLY A 94 -6.98 -13.78 3.79
N LEU A 95 -7.43 -12.69 3.14
CA LEU A 95 -6.73 -11.39 3.26
C LEU A 95 -6.84 -10.90 4.70
N VAL A 96 -6.04 -11.50 5.57
CA VAL A 96 -5.78 -11.02 6.92
C VAL A 96 -4.63 -10.02 6.78
N GLU A 97 -4.62 -8.96 7.58
CA GLU A 97 -3.37 -8.25 7.87
C GLU A 97 -2.37 -9.30 8.35
N ARG A 98 -1.51 -9.77 7.46
CA ARG A 98 -0.47 -10.73 7.84
C ARG A 98 0.59 -9.91 8.55
N SER A 99 0.48 -9.84 9.88
CA SER A 99 1.63 -9.49 10.69
C SER A 99 2.77 -10.42 10.27
N GLY A 100 3.85 -9.81 9.77
CA GLY A 100 5.07 -10.56 9.48
C GLY A 100 5.51 -11.30 10.75
N PRO A 101 6.22 -12.42 10.62
CA PRO A 101 6.75 -13.08 11.80
C PRO A 101 7.65 -12.11 12.58
N ILE A 102 7.54 -12.21 13.90
CA ILE A 102 8.36 -11.45 14.84
C ILE A 102 9.36 -12.44 15.45
N TYR A 103 10.64 -12.11 15.34
CA TYR A 103 11.75 -12.93 15.78
C TYR A 103 12.61 -12.19 16.79
N THR A 104 13.23 -12.93 17.72
CA THR A 104 14.22 -12.39 18.65
C THR A 104 15.64 -12.64 18.13
N LYS A 105 16.67 -12.25 18.89
CA LYS A 105 18.07 -12.47 18.51
C LYS A 105 18.48 -13.95 18.37
N ALA A 106 17.62 -14.88 18.81
CA ALA A 106 17.83 -16.31 18.68
C ALA A 106 17.67 -16.82 17.23
N VAL A 107 16.98 -16.06 16.36
CA VAL A 107 16.78 -16.41 14.95
C VAL A 107 17.68 -15.53 14.10
N SER A 108 18.34 -16.15 13.12
CA SER A 108 19.20 -15.45 12.18
C SER A 108 18.36 -14.61 11.22
N MET A 109 18.79 -13.39 10.92
CA MET A 109 18.17 -12.60 9.84
C MET A 109 18.31 -13.29 8.49
N ALA A 110 19.30 -14.17 8.30
CA ALA A 110 19.49 -14.97 7.09
C ALA A 110 18.26 -15.86 6.78
N ASP A 111 17.52 -16.23 7.83
CA ASP A 111 16.33 -17.08 7.78
C ASP A 111 15.04 -16.27 7.55
N ALA A 112 15.14 -14.94 7.39
CA ALA A 112 13.98 -14.11 7.10
C ALA A 112 13.28 -14.61 5.82
N PRO A 113 11.95 -14.79 5.86
CA PRO A 113 11.18 -15.42 4.79
C PRO A 113 11.22 -14.61 3.49
N LEU A 114 11.24 -15.31 2.36
CA LEU A 114 11.26 -14.70 1.03
C LEU A 114 9.90 -14.10 0.67
N GLY A 115 9.90 -12.88 0.13
CA GLY A 115 8.72 -12.20 -0.41
C GLY A 115 7.77 -11.62 0.64
N GLN A 116 8.18 -11.54 1.90
CA GLN A 116 7.39 -10.92 2.96
C GLN A 116 8.28 -10.19 3.98
N TRP A 117 7.69 -9.25 4.71
CA TRP A 117 8.35 -8.58 5.83
C TRP A 117 8.44 -9.50 7.05
N ALA A 118 9.53 -9.37 7.80
CA ALA A 118 9.70 -9.96 9.13
C ALA A 118 10.31 -8.93 10.08
N SER A 119 9.91 -8.93 11.34
CA SER A 119 10.46 -8.06 12.36
C SER A 119 11.42 -8.84 13.25
N PHE A 120 12.58 -8.26 13.53
CA PHE A 120 13.62 -8.82 14.38
C PHE A 120 13.88 -7.84 15.52
N ASN A 121 13.42 -8.17 16.72
CA ASN A 121 13.45 -7.26 17.85
C ASN A 121 13.97 -7.96 19.11
N ASP A 122 14.90 -7.30 19.79
CA ASP A 122 15.44 -7.80 21.05
C ASP A 122 15.86 -6.65 21.95
N GLY A 123 15.50 -6.77 23.23
CA GLY A 123 15.79 -5.77 24.27
C GLY A 123 17.14 -5.93 24.95
N THR A 124 17.92 -6.96 24.58
CA THR A 124 19.14 -7.36 25.30
C THR A 124 20.37 -7.49 24.41
N GLY A 125 20.21 -7.33 23.10
CA GLY A 125 21.33 -7.26 22.16
C GLY A 125 20.96 -7.75 20.77
N ALA A 126 21.88 -7.53 19.83
CA ALA A 126 21.71 -7.99 18.46
C ALA A 126 21.90 -9.52 18.32
N GLY A 127 21.25 -10.10 17.31
CA GLY A 127 21.50 -11.48 16.88
C GLY A 127 22.82 -11.61 16.13
N ALA A 128 23.27 -12.86 15.95
CA ALA A 128 24.61 -13.16 15.43
C ALA A 128 24.91 -12.55 14.05
N ASP A 129 23.89 -12.38 13.21
CA ASP A 129 24.02 -11.87 11.86
C ASP A 129 23.23 -10.58 11.62
N TRP A 130 22.91 -9.84 12.68
CA TRP A 130 22.22 -8.55 12.55
C TRP A 130 23.20 -7.48 12.04
N PRO A 131 22.72 -6.38 11.41
CA PRO A 131 23.61 -5.39 10.78
C PRO A 131 24.54 -4.62 11.74
N THR A 132 24.26 -4.68 13.04
CA THR A 132 24.95 -3.92 14.09
C THR A 132 24.94 -4.72 15.39
N THR A 133 25.76 -4.34 16.37
CA THR A 133 25.82 -4.96 17.70
C THR A 133 25.10 -4.12 18.78
N LEU A 134 24.00 -3.46 18.43
CA LEU A 134 23.26 -2.60 19.35
C LEU A 134 22.69 -3.39 20.55
N ALA A 135 22.67 -2.76 21.73
CA ALA A 135 22.16 -3.36 22.96
C ALA A 135 20.63 -3.55 22.95
N ILE A 136 19.91 -2.68 22.25
CA ILE A 136 18.47 -2.79 21.97
C ILE A 136 18.32 -2.52 20.48
N SER A 137 17.60 -3.37 19.77
CA SER A 137 17.36 -3.13 18.34
C SER A 137 16.06 -3.74 17.85
N CYS A 138 15.44 -3.08 16.87
CA CYS A 138 14.22 -3.52 16.21
C CYS A 138 14.35 -3.28 14.70
N TRP A 139 14.49 -4.35 13.93
CA TRP A 139 14.72 -4.30 12.50
C TRP A 139 13.53 -4.86 11.74
N ASN A 140 13.03 -4.13 10.76
CA ASN A 140 12.14 -4.68 9.75
C ASN A 140 12.97 -5.15 8.56
N VAL A 141 12.90 -6.44 8.27
CA VAL A 141 13.70 -7.09 7.23
C VAL A 141 12.79 -7.55 6.10
N PHE A 142 13.14 -7.21 4.87
CA PHE A 142 12.51 -7.74 3.66
C PHE A 142 13.54 -8.53 2.84
N THR A 143 13.18 -9.76 2.49
CA THR A 143 14.01 -10.64 1.67
C THR A 143 13.35 -10.82 0.30
N PHE A 144 14.07 -10.57 -0.78
CA PHE A 144 13.56 -10.73 -2.15
C PHE A 144 14.59 -11.39 -3.08
N GLY A 145 14.12 -11.93 -4.20
CA GLY A 145 14.93 -12.72 -5.13
C GLY A 145 14.49 -14.18 -5.19
N THR A 146 15.46 -15.10 -5.18
CA THR A 146 15.27 -16.56 -5.24
C THR A 146 15.86 -17.24 -4.01
N ALA A 147 15.61 -18.54 -3.83
CA ALA A 147 16.10 -19.28 -2.67
C ALA A 147 17.64 -19.23 -2.49
N VAL A 148 18.39 -19.25 -3.61
CA VAL A 148 19.86 -19.29 -3.63
C VAL A 148 20.52 -17.95 -3.99
N ARG A 149 19.74 -16.98 -4.49
CA ARG A 149 20.20 -15.64 -4.83
C ARG A 149 19.15 -14.64 -4.41
N LYS A 150 19.36 -14.07 -3.23
CA LYS A 150 18.41 -13.16 -2.58
C LYS A 150 19.12 -11.97 -1.97
N THR A 151 18.40 -10.87 -1.87
CA THR A 151 18.83 -9.64 -1.22
C THR A 151 17.98 -9.46 0.03
N GLN A 152 18.63 -9.00 1.10
CA GLN A 152 17.98 -8.60 2.34
C GLN A 152 18.18 -7.13 2.58
N ARG A 153 17.09 -6.43 2.87
CA ARG A 153 17.11 -5.06 3.34
C ARG A 153 16.54 -4.99 4.75
N ALA A 154 17.33 -4.48 5.69
CA ALA A 154 16.96 -4.30 7.09
C ALA A 154 16.87 -2.81 7.42
N THR A 155 15.72 -2.38 7.96
CA THR A 155 15.47 -1.00 8.37
C THR A 155 15.28 -0.94 9.88
N GLN A 156 16.05 -0.10 10.58
CA GLN A 156 15.91 0.12 12.01
C GLN A 156 14.65 0.94 12.28
N VAL A 157 13.75 0.40 13.10
CA VAL A 157 12.48 1.03 13.46
C VAL A 157 12.36 1.37 14.94
N LEU A 158 13.35 0.99 15.76
CA LEU A 158 13.43 1.49 17.12
C LEU A 158 13.65 3.00 17.12
N ASP A 159 12.95 3.71 18.01
CA ASP A 159 13.17 5.13 18.23
C ASP A 159 14.56 5.38 18.85
N GLY A 160 15.25 6.41 18.38
CA GLY A 160 16.61 6.74 18.81
C GLY A 160 17.55 7.17 17.69
N ALA A 161 18.84 7.27 18.01
CA ALA A 161 19.87 7.82 17.10
C ALA A 161 20.05 7.01 15.80
N GLN A 162 19.67 5.73 15.81
CA GLN A 162 19.76 4.82 14.66
C GLN A 162 18.43 4.64 13.92
N GLN A 163 17.37 5.37 14.31
CA GLN A 163 16.08 5.25 13.66
C GLN A 163 16.18 5.56 12.16
N GLY A 164 15.61 4.67 11.33
CA GLY A 164 15.64 4.81 9.87
C GLY A 164 16.99 4.46 9.23
N TRP A 165 17.94 3.90 9.97
CA TRP A 165 19.12 3.29 9.35
C TRP A 165 18.70 2.11 8.48
N ILE A 166 19.26 2.04 7.27
CA ILE A 166 18.98 0.98 6.32
C ILE A 166 20.28 0.24 6.04
N PHE A 167 20.24 -1.08 6.08
CA PHE A 167 21.32 -1.95 5.67
C PHE A 167 20.85 -2.92 4.60
N GLU A 168 21.76 -3.31 3.72
CA GLU A 168 21.52 -4.31 2.69
C GLU A 168 22.66 -5.32 2.64
N ARG A 169 22.32 -6.58 2.38
CA ARG A 169 23.28 -7.63 2.04
C ARG A 169 22.68 -8.57 1.00
N GLN A 170 23.55 -9.36 0.37
CA GLN A 170 23.19 -10.23 -0.73
C GLN A 170 23.69 -11.65 -0.47
N LEU A 171 22.88 -12.65 -0.79
CA LEU A 171 23.26 -14.06 -0.79
C LEU A 171 23.82 -14.41 -2.16
N HIS A 172 25.11 -14.74 -2.20
CA HIS A 172 25.78 -15.24 -3.39
C HIS A 172 25.85 -16.76 -3.29
N ASP A 173 24.93 -17.43 -3.98
CA ASP A 173 24.75 -18.87 -4.04
C ASP A 173 24.41 -19.50 -2.67
N THR A 174 25.39 -19.64 -1.76
CA THR A 174 25.19 -20.18 -0.40
C THR A 174 25.74 -19.29 0.71
N THR A 175 26.44 -18.20 0.38
CA THR A 175 27.13 -17.36 1.37
C THR A 175 26.57 -15.94 1.36
N TRP A 176 26.10 -15.49 2.53
CA TRP A 176 25.70 -14.10 2.71
C TRP A 176 26.94 -13.21 2.70
N GLY A 177 26.90 -12.17 1.88
CA GLY A 177 27.83 -11.06 1.96
C GLY A 177 27.64 -10.27 3.27
N PRO A 178 28.61 -9.40 3.60
CA PRO A 178 28.49 -8.52 4.75
C PRO A 178 27.33 -7.53 4.58
N TRP A 179 26.88 -6.97 5.70
CA TRP A 179 25.93 -5.86 5.68
C TRP A 179 26.61 -4.57 5.21
N HIS A 180 25.96 -3.88 4.28
CA HIS A 180 26.36 -2.56 3.82
C HIS A 180 25.28 -1.55 4.23
N ARG A 181 25.71 -0.45 4.88
CA ARG A 181 24.79 0.62 5.24
C ARG A 181 24.41 1.42 3.99
N ILE A 182 23.12 1.60 3.77
CA ILE A 182 22.59 2.52 2.77
C ILE A 182 22.44 3.89 3.43
N PHE A 183 23.24 4.84 2.96
CA PHE A 183 23.08 6.24 3.37
C PHE A 183 21.90 6.86 2.63
N THR A 184 21.00 7.47 3.38
CA THR A 184 19.87 8.24 2.88
C THR A 184 20.13 9.71 3.15
N ASN A 185 19.30 10.58 2.58
CA ASN A 185 19.31 12.01 2.91
C ASN A 185 19.14 12.32 4.42
N ARG A 186 18.63 11.36 5.22
CA ARG A 186 18.53 11.48 6.69
C ARG A 186 19.74 10.95 7.45
N THR A 187 20.57 10.10 6.83
CA THR A 187 21.65 9.38 7.53
C THR A 187 23.04 9.65 7.00
N LEU A 188 23.18 10.55 6.02
CA LEU A 188 24.47 11.01 5.52
C LEU A 188 25.23 11.76 6.64
N ILE A 189 26.12 11.04 7.31
CA ILE A 189 27.19 11.59 8.13
C ILE A 189 28.48 11.11 7.47
N GLU A 190 29.34 12.03 7.07
CA GLU A 190 30.64 11.69 6.48
C GLU A 190 31.44 10.80 7.46
N SER A 191 32.02 9.71 6.97
CA SER A 191 32.91 8.89 7.81
C SER A 191 34.26 9.59 7.89
N GLY A 192 34.57 10.10 9.09
CA GLY A 192 35.78 10.86 9.39
C GLY A 192 36.92 9.98 9.89
N ARG A 193 38.15 10.23 9.43
CA ARG A 193 39.39 9.66 9.98
C ARG A 193 40.42 10.77 10.19
N HIS A 194 41.04 10.82 11.38
CA HIS A 194 42.12 11.76 11.70
C HIS A 194 43.47 11.06 11.73
N LEU A 195 44.48 11.66 11.11
CA LEU A 195 45.79 11.07 10.92
C LEU A 195 46.91 12.09 10.95
N GLY A 196 47.95 11.77 11.72
CA GLY A 196 49.23 12.46 11.65
C GLY A 196 50.06 11.94 10.47
N ALA A 197 50.29 12.76 9.45
CA ALA A 197 51.23 12.48 8.37
C ALA A 197 52.66 12.84 8.80
N ALA A 198 53.20 12.08 9.75
CA ALA A 198 54.62 12.11 10.08
C ALA A 198 55.49 11.35 9.05
N ALA A 199 54.87 10.50 8.23
CA ALA A 199 55.50 9.72 7.16
C ALA A 199 55.51 10.48 5.82
N PRO A 200 56.46 10.19 4.91
CA PRO A 200 56.57 10.89 3.61
C PRO A 200 55.44 10.55 2.63
N SER A 201 54.59 9.59 2.96
CA SER A 201 53.43 9.19 2.15
C SER A 201 52.25 8.80 3.02
N TYR A 202 51.05 9.12 2.55
CA TYR A 202 49.81 8.78 3.22
C TYR A 202 48.77 8.28 2.21
N THR A 203 48.07 7.20 2.53
CA THR A 203 47.04 6.61 1.63
C THR A 203 45.63 6.97 2.09
N VAL A 204 44.88 7.64 1.22
CA VAL A 204 43.45 7.93 1.39
C VAL A 204 42.63 6.91 0.61
N ASP A 205 41.74 6.20 1.30
CA ASP A 205 40.90 5.16 0.72
C ASP A 205 39.40 5.43 0.99
N PRO A 206 38.58 5.62 -0.06
CA PRO A 206 37.15 5.88 0.09
C PRO A 206 36.35 4.67 0.62
N SER A 207 36.94 3.47 0.68
CA SER A 207 36.35 2.32 1.37
C SER A 207 36.49 2.40 2.89
N ILE A 208 37.44 3.21 3.39
CA ILE A 208 37.70 3.38 4.83
C ILE A 208 37.01 4.64 5.36
N ALA A 209 37.18 5.78 4.70
CA ALA A 209 36.64 7.07 5.13
C ALA A 209 36.40 8.02 3.95
N THR A 210 35.29 8.76 4.00
CA THR A 210 34.94 9.77 2.98
C THR A 210 35.38 11.18 3.36
N ALA A 211 35.74 11.41 4.63
CA ALA A 211 36.36 12.64 5.12
C ALA A 211 37.66 12.29 5.86
N ASN A 212 38.79 12.83 5.40
CA ASN A 212 40.11 12.54 5.97
C ASN A 212 40.71 13.83 6.53
N TRP A 213 40.98 13.87 7.82
CA TRP A 213 41.80 14.93 8.42
C TRP A 213 43.25 14.46 8.45
N VAL A 214 44.11 15.16 7.72
CA VAL A 214 45.54 14.88 7.63
C VAL A 214 46.34 16.04 8.22
N GLU A 215 47.11 15.78 9.27
CA GLU A 215 48.07 16.74 9.83
C GLU A 215 49.43 16.58 9.16
N VAL A 216 49.92 17.63 8.54
CA VAL A 216 51.15 17.62 7.73
C VAL A 216 52.28 18.29 8.49
N PHE A 217 53.29 17.49 8.85
CA PHE A 217 54.49 17.94 9.57
C PHE A 217 55.69 18.16 8.65
N ASN A 218 55.75 17.42 7.54
CA ASN A 218 56.83 17.43 6.55
C ASN A 218 56.23 17.31 5.13
N ALA A 219 57.08 17.39 4.10
CA ALA A 219 56.69 17.08 2.72
C ALA A 219 56.02 15.70 2.63
N VAL A 220 54.83 15.62 2.02
CA VAL A 220 54.04 14.39 1.95
C VAL A 220 53.45 14.14 0.56
N THR A 221 53.40 12.87 0.19
CA THR A 221 52.61 12.39 -0.96
C THR A 221 51.31 11.76 -0.47
N ILE A 222 50.17 12.32 -0.89
CA ILE A 222 48.85 11.76 -0.63
C ILE A 222 48.50 10.80 -1.77
N ASN A 223 48.62 9.50 -1.50
CA ASN A 223 48.19 8.44 -2.40
C ASN A 223 46.69 8.25 -2.26
N VAL A 224 45.91 8.58 -3.28
CA VAL A 224 44.47 8.35 -3.26
C VAL A 224 44.18 7.04 -3.99
N THR A 225 43.47 6.11 -3.35
CA THR A 225 43.00 4.89 -4.03
C THR A 225 42.10 5.28 -5.21
N ASN A 226 42.12 4.50 -6.30
CA ASN A 226 41.28 4.78 -7.47
C ASN A 226 39.79 4.91 -7.09
N PRO A 227 39.05 5.81 -7.76
CA PRO A 227 37.61 5.95 -7.53
C PRO A 227 36.89 4.64 -7.91
N ARG A 228 35.76 4.37 -7.24
CA ARG A 228 34.93 3.18 -7.54
C ARG A 228 34.02 3.44 -8.73
N GLY A 229 33.69 4.70 -8.99
CA GLY A 229 32.89 5.11 -10.14
C GLY A 229 32.61 6.61 -10.16
N PHE A 230 31.91 7.06 -11.21
CA PHE A 230 31.45 8.44 -11.33
C PHE A 230 30.50 8.80 -10.18
N GLY A 231 30.67 10.01 -9.63
CA GLY A 231 29.87 10.50 -8.50
C GLY A 231 30.44 10.18 -7.12
N ASP A 232 31.50 9.37 -7.03
CA ASP A 232 32.28 9.25 -5.79
C ASP A 232 32.83 10.64 -5.40
N GLN A 233 32.72 10.97 -4.11
CA GLN A 233 33.27 12.19 -3.52
C GLN A 233 34.06 11.86 -2.26
N LEU A 234 35.17 12.57 -2.09
CA LEU A 234 36.08 12.44 -0.96
C LEU A 234 36.50 13.84 -0.50
N SER A 235 36.44 14.08 0.80
CA SER A 235 36.90 15.32 1.43
C SER A 235 38.20 15.06 2.18
N ILE A 236 39.17 15.95 2.05
CA ILE A 236 40.42 15.94 2.81
C ILE A 236 40.58 17.30 3.49
N LEU A 237 40.64 17.31 4.81
CA LEU A 237 41.00 18.48 5.60
C LEU A 237 42.51 18.39 5.89
N ILE A 238 43.27 19.29 5.28
CA ILE A 238 44.71 19.39 5.49
C ILE A 238 44.97 20.39 6.59
N SER A 239 45.59 19.94 7.67
CA SER A 239 46.08 20.77 8.77
C SER A 239 47.60 20.91 8.64
N MET A 240 48.08 22.11 8.30
CA MET A 240 49.51 22.37 8.11
C MET A 240 50.15 22.76 9.43
N VAL A 241 50.98 21.90 10.01
CA VAL A 241 51.78 22.26 11.19
C VAL A 241 52.98 23.09 10.78
N ASN A 242 53.66 22.69 9.70
CA ASN A 242 54.73 23.45 9.05
C ASN A 242 54.36 23.73 7.59
N ALA A 243 54.93 24.79 7.02
CA ALA A 243 54.87 24.99 5.57
C ALA A 243 55.64 23.85 4.89
N SER A 244 54.94 23.02 4.10
CA SER A 244 55.51 21.84 3.47
C SER A 244 54.77 21.52 2.17
N PRO A 245 55.48 21.03 1.13
CA PRO A 245 54.83 20.69 -0.12
C PRO A 245 53.96 19.43 0.04
N ILE A 246 52.78 19.47 -0.57
CA ILE A 246 51.87 18.33 -0.68
C ILE A 246 51.81 17.94 -2.13
N THR A 247 52.03 16.65 -2.39
CA THR A 247 51.86 16.06 -3.72
C THR A 247 50.79 14.99 -3.65
N PHE A 248 50.24 14.63 -4.81
CA PHE A 248 49.23 13.59 -4.92
C PHE A 248 49.70 12.49 -5.86
N SER A 249 49.13 11.29 -5.71
CA SER A 249 49.32 10.20 -6.66
C SER A 249 48.85 10.58 -8.07
N SER A 250 49.38 9.89 -9.07
CA SER A 250 49.16 10.19 -10.51
C SER A 250 47.71 10.06 -10.98
N ASN A 251 46.85 9.40 -10.20
CA ASN A 251 45.42 9.27 -10.46
C ASN A 251 44.60 10.45 -9.91
N VAL A 252 45.25 11.53 -9.46
CA VAL A 252 44.61 12.79 -9.07
C VAL A 252 44.98 13.87 -10.08
N LYS A 253 43.96 14.40 -10.75
CA LYS A 253 44.09 15.58 -11.59
C LYS A 253 44.10 16.83 -10.71
N LEU A 254 45.21 17.53 -10.74
CA LEU A 254 45.41 18.77 -9.98
C LEU A 254 44.67 19.95 -10.64
N PRO A 255 44.30 20.99 -9.87
CA PRO A 255 43.82 22.24 -10.43
C PRO A 255 44.89 22.91 -11.31
N VAL A 256 44.46 23.81 -12.20
CA VAL A 256 45.37 24.60 -13.03
C VAL A 256 46.28 25.43 -12.12
N GLY A 257 47.60 25.31 -12.31
CA GLY A 257 48.61 25.92 -11.43
C GLY A 257 49.12 25.00 -10.31
N GLY A 258 48.57 23.79 -10.18
CA GLY A 258 48.97 22.82 -9.16
C GLY A 258 48.38 23.09 -7.78
N VAL A 259 48.86 22.35 -6.77
CA VAL A 259 48.48 22.59 -5.38
C VAL A 259 49.17 23.88 -4.91
N PRO A 260 48.44 24.89 -4.37
CA PRO A 260 49.05 26.10 -3.88
C PRO A 260 49.95 25.80 -2.67
N ALA A 261 50.99 26.60 -2.49
CA ALA A 261 51.79 26.54 -1.27
C ALA A 261 50.92 26.93 -0.08
N LEU A 262 50.79 26.03 0.90
CA LEU A 262 50.03 26.27 2.11
C LEU A 262 50.96 26.76 3.22
N SER A 263 50.53 27.79 3.95
CA SER A 263 51.26 28.34 5.08
C SER A 263 51.20 27.42 6.30
N ALA A 264 52.19 27.51 7.17
CA ALA A 264 52.12 26.89 8.50
C ALA A 264 50.90 27.42 9.28
N ASN A 265 50.34 26.59 10.14
CA ASN A 265 49.15 26.88 10.95
C ASN A 265 47.95 27.33 10.08
N THR A 266 47.67 26.58 9.02
CA THR A 266 46.45 26.76 8.20
C THR A 266 45.67 25.46 8.09
N ILE A 267 44.35 25.56 7.92
CA ILE A 267 43.50 24.43 7.53
C ILE A 267 42.94 24.70 6.14
N THR A 268 43.12 23.73 5.24
CA THR A 268 42.59 23.79 3.88
C THR A 268 41.73 22.58 3.60
N THR A 269 40.50 22.81 3.17
CA THR A 269 39.60 21.75 2.71
C THR A 269 39.85 21.50 1.23
N MET A 270 40.11 20.24 0.90
CA MET A 270 40.26 19.75 -0.45
C MET A 270 39.14 18.75 -0.74
N ALA A 271 38.49 18.86 -1.88
CA ALA A 271 37.45 17.94 -2.34
C ALA A 271 37.93 17.22 -3.59
N LEU A 272 37.82 15.90 -3.61
CA LEU A 272 38.07 15.08 -4.79
C LEU A 272 36.74 14.54 -5.30
N ILE A 273 36.46 14.79 -6.58
CA ILE A 273 35.26 14.30 -7.26
C ILE A 273 35.69 13.37 -8.38
N ALA A 274 35.15 12.16 -8.41
CA ALA A 274 35.49 11.18 -9.42
C ALA A 274 34.95 11.58 -10.80
N ARG A 275 35.82 11.55 -11.81
CA ARG A 275 35.45 11.76 -13.22
C ARG A 275 35.09 10.44 -13.89
N VAL A 276 34.44 10.54 -15.05
CA VAL A 276 34.02 9.39 -15.85
C VAL A 276 35.21 8.55 -16.35
N ASP A 277 36.40 9.14 -16.47
CA ASP A 277 37.64 8.47 -16.90
C ASP A 277 38.37 7.73 -15.76
N GLY A 278 37.77 7.60 -14.57
CA GLY A 278 38.36 6.85 -13.45
C GLY A 278 39.48 7.59 -12.72
N VAL A 279 39.57 8.91 -12.90
CA VAL A 279 40.56 9.79 -12.26
C VAL A 279 39.85 10.74 -11.29
N TRP A 280 40.51 11.12 -10.19
CA TRP A 280 39.99 12.13 -9.27
C TRP A 280 40.22 13.54 -9.79
N ASN A 281 39.24 14.43 -9.66
CA ASN A 281 39.43 15.86 -9.89
C ASN A 281 39.56 16.58 -8.55
N LEU A 282 40.73 17.18 -8.28
CA LEU A 282 40.99 17.90 -7.04
C LEU A 282 40.46 19.35 -7.12
N HIS A 283 39.63 19.71 -6.16
CA HIS A 283 39.15 21.06 -5.89
C HIS A 283 39.69 21.50 -4.53
N ILE A 284 40.14 22.75 -4.44
CA ILE A 284 40.71 23.30 -3.21
C ILE A 284 39.82 24.46 -2.78
N GLY A 285 39.18 24.33 -1.62
CA GLY A 285 38.42 25.41 -0.99
C GLY A 285 39.36 26.47 -0.42
N GLY A 286 38.90 27.72 -0.33
CA GLY A 286 39.70 28.83 0.18
C GLY A 286 40.34 28.53 1.55
N ALA A 287 41.58 28.98 1.74
CA ALA A 287 42.32 28.79 2.99
C ALA A 287 41.63 29.54 4.14
N ASN A 288 41.35 28.85 5.24
CA ASN A 288 40.80 29.47 6.44
C ASN A 288 41.91 29.62 7.49
N PRO A 289 42.03 30.79 8.14
CA PRO A 289 42.91 30.93 9.30
C PRO A 289 42.42 30.02 10.44
N TRP A 290 43.38 29.51 11.24
CA TRP A 290 43.10 28.76 12.47
C TRP A 290 42.31 29.57 13.49
#